data_AF-A0A183J9X2-F1
#
_entry.id   AF-A0A183J9X2-F1
#
_cell.length_a   1.000
_cell.length_b   1.000
_cell.length_c   1.000
_cell.angle_alpha   90.00
_cell.angle_beta   90.00
_cell.angle_gamma   90.00
#
_symmetry.space_group_name_H-M   'P 1'
#
loop_
_entity.id
_entity.type
_entity.pdbx_description
1 polymer ?
#
loop_
_entity_poly.entity_id
_entity_poly.type
_entity_poly.pdbx_seq_one_letter_code
_entity_poly.pdbx_strand_id
1 'polypeptide(L)'
;MNNADLSSVLKCAQRIKLKSWPIHRLILTDNVYNPLHRITDDQFESTFQINYLSNFYFIILLSPILITSTPCRIIVISSEIHRLLKVAWPSNPKLTWKVLSPTHTLHMNSPLQAYLISTWCNRLMVRKLNSVLNDSAVTAYAVHPGLMRNENEHELDYARSHGRMYRIFSVLLKSTVICHTSNVSSAKCPFYRTIQRTSLNVGHSRRPPFRHQKFTV
;
A
#
# COMPACT_ATOMS: atom_id res chain seq x y z
N MET A 1 -1.95 -11.22 9.68
CA MET A 1 -0.77 -11.62 8.87
C MET A 1 0.34 -10.66 9.28
N ASN A 2 1.53 -11.15 9.61
CA ASN A 2 2.69 -10.28 9.85
C ASN A 2 3.49 -10.19 8.54
N ASN A 3 3.60 -9.00 7.96
CA ASN A 3 4.25 -8.82 6.65
C ASN A 3 5.79 -8.73 6.74
N ALA A 4 6.33 -8.60 7.95
CA ALA A 4 7.76 -8.70 8.21
C ALA A 4 8.26 -10.16 8.38
N ASP A 5 7.37 -11.15 8.25
CA ASP A 5 7.68 -12.58 8.34
C ASP A 5 7.00 -13.34 7.19
N LEU A 6 7.78 -13.79 6.19
CA LEU A 6 7.27 -14.52 5.03
C LEU A 6 6.65 -15.87 5.41
N SER A 7 7.08 -16.49 6.51
CA SER A 7 6.43 -17.70 7.04
C SER A 7 5.03 -17.41 7.57
N SER A 8 4.81 -16.24 8.18
CA SER A 8 3.47 -15.76 8.58
C SER A 8 2.56 -15.56 7.37
N VAL A 9 3.09 -14.98 6.29
CA VAL A 9 2.36 -14.78 5.02
C VAL A 9 1.95 -16.14 4.42
N LEU A 10 2.87 -17.11 4.37
CA LEU A 10 2.59 -18.46 3.88
C LEU A 10 1.49 -19.15 4.69
N LYS A 11 1.61 -19.15 6.03
CA LYS A 11 0.61 -19.74 6.93
C LYS A 11 -0.77 -19.08 6.74
N CYS A 12 -0.80 -17.75 6.53
CA CYS A 12 -2.03 -17.04 6.26
C CYS A 12 -2.66 -17.48 4.93
N ALA A 13 -1.87 -17.58 3.86
CA ALA A 13 -2.36 -18.04 2.56
C ALA A 13 -2.89 -19.49 2.61
N GLN A 14 -2.19 -20.38 3.32
CA GLN A 14 -2.63 -21.76 3.55
C GLN A 14 -3.98 -21.81 4.28
N ARG A 15 -4.14 -21.02 5.34
CA ARG A 15 -5.42 -20.92 6.07
C ARG A 15 -6.56 -20.46 5.17
N ILE A 16 -6.31 -19.52 4.26
CA ILE A 16 -7.31 -19.05 3.29
C ILE A 16 -7.65 -20.17 2.30
N LYS A 17 -6.63 -20.88 1.78
CA LYS A 17 -6.84 -22.01 0.87
C LYS A 17 -7.72 -23.10 1.48
N LEU A 18 -7.54 -23.40 2.76
CA LEU A 18 -8.34 -24.39 3.49
C LEU A 18 -9.83 -24.01 3.61
N LYS A 19 -10.19 -22.72 3.46
CA LYS A 19 -11.59 -22.30 3.48
C LYS A 19 -12.32 -22.62 2.17
N SER A 20 -11.60 -22.82 1.07
CA SER A 20 -12.17 -23.06 -0.26
C SER A 20 -13.21 -21.99 -0.67
N TRP A 21 -13.05 -20.75 -0.17
CA TRP A 21 -13.94 -19.64 -0.51
C TRP A 21 -13.47 -18.94 -1.77
N PRO A 22 -14.39 -18.54 -2.66
CA PRO A 22 -14.02 -17.73 -3.82
C PRO A 22 -13.56 -16.33 -3.39
N ILE A 23 -12.43 -15.87 -3.93
CA ILE A 23 -11.86 -14.56 -3.68
C ILE A 23 -12.09 -13.66 -4.89
N HIS A 24 -13.14 -12.84 -4.82
CA HIS A 24 -13.47 -11.86 -5.87
C HIS A 24 -12.69 -10.55 -5.72
N ARG A 25 -12.16 -10.27 -4.52
CA ARG A 25 -11.43 -9.05 -4.20
C ARG A 25 -10.29 -9.36 -3.24
N LEU A 26 -9.08 -8.96 -3.61
CA LEU A 26 -7.90 -8.98 -2.77
C LEU A 26 -7.41 -7.55 -2.60
N ILE A 27 -7.38 -7.04 -1.37
CA ILE A 27 -6.91 -5.69 -1.06
C ILE A 27 -5.66 -5.82 -0.19
N LEU A 28 -4.55 -5.28 -0.67
CA LEU A 28 -3.26 -5.26 0.00
C LEU A 28 -3.00 -3.84 0.49
N THR A 29 -3.20 -3.63 1.79
CA THR A 29 -3.20 -2.31 2.42
C THR A 29 -1.81 -1.86 2.89
N ASP A 30 -0.84 -2.77 2.91
CA ASP A 30 0.45 -2.53 3.53
C ASP A 30 1.33 -1.60 2.70
N ASN A 31 1.52 -0.39 3.22
CA ASN A 31 2.36 0.65 2.63
C ASN A 31 2.89 1.59 3.74
N VAL A 32 3.75 1.04 4.60
CA VAL A 32 4.31 1.70 5.78
C VAL A 32 5.61 2.42 5.43
N TYR A 33 5.84 3.59 6.02
CA TYR A 33 7.15 4.23 6.02
C TYR A 33 7.84 3.96 7.36
N ASN A 34 9.02 3.34 7.35
CA ASN A 34 9.83 3.17 8.55
C ASN A 34 11.00 4.18 8.51
N PRO A 35 11.10 5.10 9.48
CA PRO A 35 12.20 6.08 9.52
C PRO A 35 13.54 5.47 9.91
N LEU A 36 13.54 4.28 10.51
CA LEU A 36 14.75 3.57 10.93
C LEU A 36 14.99 2.39 9.98
N HIS A 37 16.20 2.33 9.44
CA HIS A 37 16.62 1.15 8.68
C HIS A 37 16.63 -0.08 9.58
N ARG A 38 15.90 -1.13 9.17
CA ARG A 38 15.83 -2.41 9.87
C ARG A 38 15.86 -3.56 8.86
N ILE A 39 16.43 -4.67 9.30
CA ILE A 39 16.43 -5.93 8.56
C ILE A 39 15.45 -6.87 9.25
N THR A 40 14.61 -7.54 8.46
CA THR A 40 13.69 -8.57 8.94
C THR A 40 14.44 -9.86 9.24
N ASP A 41 13.78 -10.80 9.93
CA ASP A 41 14.34 -12.14 10.15
C ASP A 41 14.61 -12.87 8.83
N ASP A 42 13.83 -12.56 7.78
CA ASP A 42 14.01 -13.04 6.40
C ASP A 42 15.19 -12.37 5.65
N GLN A 43 15.98 -11.52 6.32
CA GLN A 43 17.18 -10.84 5.78
C GLN A 43 16.91 -9.82 4.66
N PHE A 44 15.71 -9.20 4.67
CA PHE A 44 15.39 -8.10 3.76
C PHE A 44 15.24 -6.77 4.51
N GLU A 45 15.39 -5.66 3.79
CA GLU A 45 15.04 -4.35 4.33
C GLU A 45 13.54 -4.33 4.66
N SER A 46 13.24 -3.89 5.88
CA SER A 46 11.91 -3.97 6.49
C SER A 46 10.80 -3.32 5.67
N THR A 47 11.01 -2.10 5.17
CA THR A 47 10.02 -1.34 4.40
C THR A 47 9.75 -2.03 3.07
N PHE A 48 10.80 -2.46 2.38
CA PHE A 48 10.73 -3.18 1.13
C PHE A 48 9.98 -4.52 1.29
N GLN A 49 10.27 -5.28 2.35
CA GLN A 49 9.58 -6.53 2.58
C GLN A 49 8.10 -6.32 2.91
N ILE A 50 7.81 -5.44 3.87
CA ILE A 50 6.45 -5.19 4.34
C ILE A 50 5.57 -4.67 3.21
N ASN A 51 6.05 -3.71 2.42
CA ASN A 51 5.21 -3.05 1.43
C ASN A 51 5.11 -3.80 0.10
N TYR A 52 6.18 -4.51 -0.29
CA TYR A 52 6.28 -5.13 -1.62
C TYR A 52 6.43 -6.65 -1.56
N LEU A 53 7.48 -7.20 -0.94
CA LEU A 53 7.77 -8.64 -1.05
C LEU A 53 6.66 -9.51 -0.46
N SER A 54 6.16 -9.16 0.72
CA SER A 54 5.08 -9.90 1.39
C SER A 54 3.82 -9.93 0.53
N ASN A 55 3.42 -8.77 -0.01
CA ASN A 55 2.27 -8.59 -0.90
C ASN A 55 2.44 -9.39 -2.19
N PHE A 56 3.60 -9.29 -2.85
CA PHE A 56 3.92 -10.05 -4.05
C PHE A 56 3.85 -11.56 -3.79
N TYR A 57 4.46 -12.02 -2.71
CA TYR A 57 4.47 -13.42 -2.32
C TYR A 57 3.05 -13.93 -2.02
N PHE A 58 2.24 -13.14 -1.32
CA PHE A 58 0.87 -13.48 -1.01
C PHE A 58 0.00 -13.63 -2.26
N ILE A 59 0.15 -12.73 -3.25
CA ILE A 59 -0.53 -12.85 -4.54
C ILE A 59 -0.15 -14.14 -5.25
N ILE A 60 1.15 -14.47 -5.32
CA ILE A 60 1.61 -15.71 -5.95
C ILE A 60 0.98 -16.92 -5.28
N LEU A 61 1.00 -16.96 -3.94
CA LEU A 61 0.44 -18.08 -3.19
C LEU A 61 -1.07 -18.24 -3.46
N LEU A 62 -1.82 -17.16 -3.58
CA LEU A 62 -3.26 -17.18 -3.81
C LEU A 62 -3.66 -17.25 -5.29
N SER A 63 -2.72 -17.10 -6.23
CA SER A 63 -2.96 -17.03 -7.67
C SER A 63 -3.95 -18.10 -8.20
N PRO A 64 -3.83 -19.40 -7.84
CA PRO A 64 -4.80 -20.40 -8.29
C PRO A 64 -6.25 -20.08 -7.89
N ILE A 65 -6.47 -19.61 -6.66
CA ILE A 65 -7.79 -19.24 -6.16
C ILE A 65 -8.28 -17.96 -6.84
N LEU A 66 -7.41 -16.98 -7.05
CA LEU A 66 -7.78 -15.72 -7.71
C LEU A 66 -8.27 -15.95 -9.14
N ILE A 67 -7.64 -16.89 -9.86
CA ILE A 67 -8.02 -17.26 -11.23
C ILE A 67 -9.34 -18.06 -11.26
N THR A 68 -9.54 -19.00 -10.34
CA THR A 68 -10.79 -19.78 -10.29
C THR A 68 -11.98 -18.96 -9.77
N SER A 69 -11.71 -17.91 -9.00
CA SER A 69 -12.74 -17.01 -8.43
C SER A 69 -13.09 -15.83 -9.35
N THR A 70 -12.89 -15.99 -10.66
CA THR A 70 -13.13 -14.93 -11.63
C THR A 70 -14.61 -14.57 -11.71
N PRO A 71 -14.96 -13.27 -11.88
CA PRO A 71 -14.07 -12.12 -12.03
C PRO A 71 -13.45 -11.66 -10.69
N CYS A 72 -12.14 -11.44 -10.68
CA CYS A 72 -11.40 -11.04 -9.48
C CYS A 72 -10.69 -9.69 -9.66
N ARG A 73 -10.58 -8.91 -8.57
CA ARG A 73 -9.85 -7.63 -8.53
C ARG A 73 -8.79 -7.64 -7.44
N ILE A 74 -7.55 -7.36 -7.81
CA ILE A 74 -6.43 -7.16 -6.91
C ILE A 74 -6.18 -5.66 -6.79
N ILE A 75 -6.20 -5.12 -5.56
CA ILE A 75 -5.97 -3.72 -5.27
C ILE A 75 -4.74 -3.64 -4.36
N VAL A 76 -3.71 -2.94 -4.83
CA VAL A 76 -2.46 -2.73 -4.10
C VAL A 76 -2.37 -1.27 -3.73
N ILE A 77 -2.22 -0.97 -2.44
CA ILE A 77 -1.99 0.40 -1.99
C ILE A 77 -0.55 0.81 -2.35
N SER A 78 -0.41 1.99 -2.95
CA SER A 78 0.88 2.56 -3.39
C SER A 78 0.91 4.06 -3.12
N SER A 79 2.07 4.68 -3.37
CA SER A 79 2.30 6.11 -3.19
C SER A 79 2.76 6.79 -4.50
N GLU A 80 2.46 8.06 -4.72
CA GLU A 80 2.97 8.86 -5.85
C GLU A 80 4.41 9.35 -5.61
N ILE A 81 4.91 9.12 -4.39
CA ILE A 81 6.26 9.48 -3.97
C ILE A 81 7.35 8.84 -4.85
N HIS A 82 7.07 7.67 -5.46
CA HIS A 82 7.98 6.98 -6.37
C HIS A 82 8.49 7.87 -7.51
N ARG A 83 7.77 8.94 -7.88
CA ARG A 83 8.22 9.93 -8.86
C ARG A 83 9.54 10.60 -8.47
N LEU A 84 9.83 10.69 -7.18
CA LEU A 84 11.10 11.21 -6.65
C LEU A 84 12.29 10.30 -6.92
N LEU A 85 12.08 9.02 -7.27
CA LEU A 85 13.17 8.15 -7.70
C LEU A 85 13.92 8.75 -8.89
N LYS A 86 13.23 9.40 -9.83
CA LYS A 86 13.90 10.03 -10.98
C LYS A 86 14.91 11.12 -10.59
N VAL A 87 14.75 11.71 -9.41
CA VAL A 87 15.62 12.78 -8.89
C VAL A 87 16.68 12.20 -7.96
N ALA A 88 16.32 11.19 -7.17
CA ALA A 88 17.19 10.57 -6.17
C ALA A 88 18.06 9.43 -6.73
N TRP A 89 17.81 8.98 -7.95
CA TRP A 89 18.37 7.76 -8.50
C TRP A 89 19.20 8.03 -9.77
N PRO A 90 20.44 7.55 -9.89
CA PRO A 90 21.29 7.75 -11.07
C PRO A 90 20.67 7.19 -12.35
N SER A 91 20.94 7.79 -13.50
CA SER A 91 20.18 7.64 -14.76
C SER A 91 20.05 6.23 -15.38
N ASN A 92 20.60 5.17 -14.77
CA ASN A 92 20.35 3.77 -15.14
C ASN A 92 20.97 2.81 -14.10
N PRO A 93 20.31 2.50 -12.98
CA PRO A 93 20.81 1.45 -12.10
C PRO A 93 20.71 0.09 -12.76
N LYS A 94 21.70 -0.75 -12.51
CA LYS A 94 21.44 -2.18 -12.49
C LYS A 94 20.53 -2.48 -11.31
N LEU A 95 19.31 -2.93 -11.60
CA LEU A 95 18.38 -3.38 -10.58
C LEU A 95 18.90 -4.68 -9.98
N THR A 96 19.47 -4.59 -8.78
CA THR A 96 19.99 -5.74 -8.04
C THR A 96 19.29 -5.84 -6.70
N TRP A 97 19.29 -7.02 -6.08
CA TRP A 97 18.74 -7.21 -4.75
C TRP A 97 19.38 -6.28 -3.70
N LYS A 98 20.68 -5.98 -3.85
CA LYS A 98 21.40 -5.03 -3.00
C LYS A 98 20.86 -3.59 -3.11
N VAL A 99 20.30 -3.24 -4.26
CA VAL A 99 19.66 -1.94 -4.52
C VAL A 99 18.23 -1.92 -4.00
N LEU A 100 17.47 -2.99 -4.22
CA LEU A 100 16.07 -3.09 -3.86
C LEU A 100 15.86 -3.26 -2.35
N SER A 101 16.74 -4.03 -1.73
CA SER A 101 16.73 -4.41 -0.32
C SER A 101 18.16 -4.30 0.23
N PRO A 102 18.68 -3.08 0.41
CA PRO A 102 20.00 -2.90 0.99
C PRO A 102 20.04 -3.47 2.41
N THR A 103 21.00 -4.32 2.73
CA THR A 103 21.15 -4.91 4.07
C THR A 103 21.92 -4.03 5.05
N HIS A 104 22.46 -2.92 4.55
CA HIS A 104 23.19 -1.93 5.31
C HIS A 104 22.82 -0.52 4.86
N THR A 105 22.89 0.43 5.79
CA THR A 105 22.72 1.85 5.48
C THR A 105 23.90 2.33 4.65
N LEU A 106 23.76 2.33 3.33
CA LEU A 106 24.79 2.86 2.44
C LEU A 106 24.92 4.39 2.54
N HIS A 107 23.83 5.11 2.89
CA HIS A 107 23.78 6.56 3.09
C HIS A 107 22.62 7.02 4.00
N MET A 108 22.66 8.26 4.48
CA MET A 108 21.64 8.94 5.33
C MET A 108 20.20 8.98 4.76
N ASN A 109 19.99 8.62 3.49
CA ASN A 109 18.67 8.63 2.82
C ASN A 109 18.05 7.22 2.64
N SER A 110 18.62 6.17 3.26
CA SER A 110 18.20 4.77 3.05
C SER A 110 16.72 4.46 3.33
N PRO A 111 16.05 5.02 4.36
CA PRO A 111 14.68 4.60 4.68
C PRO A 111 13.65 5.22 3.73
N LEU A 112 13.85 6.49 3.35
CA LEU A 112 13.04 7.13 2.30
C LEU A 112 13.23 6.40 0.98
N GLN A 113 14.47 6.11 0.60
CA GLN A 113 14.77 5.37 -0.63
C GLN A 113 14.09 4.00 -0.67
N ALA A 114 14.13 3.23 0.43
CA ALA A 114 13.45 1.95 0.52
C ALA A 114 11.92 2.09 0.33
N TYR A 115 11.32 3.11 0.94
CA TYR A 115 9.90 3.41 0.75
C TYR A 115 9.58 3.79 -0.71
N LEU A 116 10.38 4.67 -1.32
CA LEU A 116 10.26 5.04 -2.74
C LEU A 116 10.32 3.81 -3.66
N ILE A 117 11.31 2.94 -3.44
CA ILE A 117 11.49 1.71 -4.21
C ILE A 117 10.29 0.78 -4.02
N SER A 118 9.86 0.55 -2.78
CA SER A 118 8.74 -0.36 -2.50
C SER A 118 7.45 0.07 -3.22
N THR A 119 7.16 1.37 -3.22
CA THR A 119 5.98 1.94 -3.89
C THR A 119 6.09 1.85 -5.42
N TRP A 120 7.29 2.03 -5.96
CA TRP A 120 7.57 1.80 -7.39
C TRP A 120 7.40 0.33 -7.79
N CYS A 121 7.94 -0.60 -6.99
CA CYS A 121 7.81 -2.03 -7.20
C CYS A 121 6.33 -2.48 -7.18
N ASN A 122 5.50 -1.91 -6.30
CA ASN A 122 4.05 -2.18 -6.31
C ASN A 122 3.39 -1.81 -7.65
N ARG A 123 3.79 -0.69 -8.28
CA ARG A 123 3.26 -0.29 -9.60
C ARG A 123 3.75 -1.22 -10.71
N LEU A 124 5.03 -1.57 -10.70
CA LEU A 124 5.61 -2.51 -11.67
C LEU A 124 4.94 -3.90 -11.56
N MET A 125 4.72 -4.37 -10.34
CA MET A 125 4.01 -5.61 -10.05
C MET A 125 2.60 -5.59 -10.61
N VAL A 126 1.83 -4.54 -10.37
CA VAL A 126 0.48 -4.40 -10.95
C VAL A 126 0.51 -4.45 -12.48
N ARG A 127 1.46 -3.75 -13.12
CA ARG A 127 1.63 -3.80 -14.58
C ARG A 127 1.95 -5.23 -15.05
N LYS A 128 2.86 -5.92 -14.36
CA LYS A 128 3.24 -7.29 -14.70
C LYS A 128 2.09 -8.27 -14.48
N LEU A 129 1.32 -8.13 -13.40
CA LEU A 129 0.15 -8.96 -13.11
C LEU A 129 -0.89 -8.84 -14.21
N ASN A 130 -1.24 -7.61 -14.62
CA ASN A 130 -2.19 -7.42 -15.73
C ASN A 130 -1.69 -8.03 -17.05
N SER A 131 -0.38 -8.01 -17.30
CA SER A 131 0.20 -8.66 -18.48
C SER A 131 0.18 -10.18 -18.41
N VAL A 132 0.44 -10.78 -17.24
CA VAL A 132 0.48 -12.24 -17.05
C VAL A 132 -0.92 -12.83 -16.95
N LEU A 133 -1.87 -12.07 -16.40
CA LEU A 133 -3.24 -12.49 -16.14
C LEU A 133 -4.22 -11.97 -17.22
N ASN A 134 -3.71 -11.46 -18.35
CA ASN A 134 -4.53 -10.84 -19.39
C ASN A 134 -5.62 -11.78 -19.95
N ASP A 135 -5.32 -13.08 -20.01
CA ASP A 135 -6.26 -14.09 -20.52
C ASP A 135 -7.20 -14.64 -19.42
N SER A 136 -7.09 -14.08 -18.21
CA SER A 136 -8.01 -14.35 -17.10
C SER A 136 -8.88 -13.12 -16.84
N ALA A 137 -10.06 -13.31 -16.24
CA ALA A 137 -10.89 -12.19 -15.79
C ALA A 137 -10.42 -11.60 -14.44
N VAL A 138 -9.10 -11.64 -14.17
CA VAL A 138 -8.46 -11.03 -13.00
C VAL A 138 -7.83 -9.70 -13.40
N THR A 139 -8.16 -8.63 -12.66
CA THR A 139 -7.61 -7.29 -12.92
C THR A 139 -6.88 -6.75 -11.70
N ALA A 140 -5.75 -6.08 -11.91
CA ALA A 140 -4.91 -5.51 -10.84
C ALA A 140 -4.82 -3.98 -10.93
N TYR A 141 -4.83 -3.31 -9.79
CA TYR A 141 -4.77 -1.84 -9.67
C TYR A 141 -3.79 -1.43 -8.58
N ALA A 142 -2.98 -0.41 -8.87
CA ALA A 142 -2.21 0.31 -7.86
C ALA A 142 -2.95 1.60 -7.51
N VAL A 143 -3.27 1.82 -6.24
CA VAL A 143 -4.11 2.94 -5.80
C VAL A 143 -3.37 3.79 -4.78
N HIS A 144 -3.41 5.11 -4.99
CA HIS A 144 -2.97 6.11 -4.04
C HIS A 144 -4.19 6.72 -3.33
N PRO A 145 -4.32 6.59 -2.00
CA PRO A 145 -5.51 7.08 -1.28
C PRO A 145 -5.60 8.61 -1.16
N GLY A 146 -4.51 9.33 -1.46
CA GLY A 146 -4.39 10.77 -1.21
C GLY A 146 -3.68 11.05 0.11
N LEU A 147 -3.53 12.33 0.45
CA LEU A 147 -3.13 12.73 1.80
C LEU A 147 -4.30 12.43 2.75
N MET A 148 -4.19 11.33 3.48
CA MET A 148 -5.12 10.98 4.54
C MET A 148 -4.68 11.69 5.82
N ARG A 149 -5.54 12.53 6.38
CA ARG A 149 -5.32 13.13 7.68
C ARG A 149 -5.82 12.15 8.74
N ASN A 150 -4.90 11.49 9.43
CA ASN A 150 -5.25 10.62 10.53
C ASN A 150 -5.46 11.47 11.79
N GLU A 151 -6.55 11.25 12.52
CA GLU A 151 -6.91 12.02 13.73
C GLU A 151 -6.03 11.67 14.95
N ASN A 152 -5.24 10.60 14.87
CA ASN A 152 -4.36 10.11 15.93
C ASN A 152 -2.95 10.68 15.76
N GLU A 153 -2.81 11.96 16.03
CA GLU A 153 -1.60 12.74 15.86
C GLU A 153 -0.61 12.55 17.03
N HIS A 154 0.13 11.43 17.01
CA HIS A 154 1.51 11.40 17.54
C HIS A 154 2.57 11.43 16.42
N GLU A 155 2.17 11.31 15.15
CA GLU A 155 3.05 11.52 13.98
C GLU A 155 3.26 13.01 13.63
N LEU A 156 2.49 13.93 14.23
CA LEU A 156 2.67 15.37 13.98
C LEU A 156 4.03 15.91 14.46
N ASP A 157 4.66 15.29 15.45
CA ASP A 157 6.00 15.71 15.90
C ASP A 157 7.10 15.27 14.92
N TYR A 158 6.85 14.22 14.13
CA TYR A 158 7.76 13.82 13.05
C TYR A 158 7.65 14.76 11.84
N ALA A 159 6.42 15.19 11.49
CA ALA A 159 6.19 16.17 10.43
C ALA A 159 6.69 17.59 10.79
N ARG A 160 6.62 17.99 12.08
CA ARG A 160 7.16 19.27 12.56
C ARG A 160 8.69 19.32 12.57
N SER A 161 9.36 18.23 12.96
CA SER A 161 10.83 18.15 12.98
C SER A 161 11.44 18.17 11.56
N HIS A 162 10.70 17.76 10.54
CA HIS A 162 11.15 17.72 9.14
C HIS A 162 10.39 18.69 8.22
N GLY A 163 9.95 19.84 8.75
CA GLY A 163 9.03 20.78 8.08
C GLY A 163 9.40 21.22 6.65
N ARG A 164 10.68 21.13 6.24
CA ARG A 164 11.09 21.32 4.83
C ARG A 164 10.66 20.16 3.92
N MET A 165 10.83 18.92 4.35
CA MET A 165 10.40 17.73 3.60
C MET A 165 8.88 17.72 3.46
N TYR A 166 8.15 18.04 4.54
CA TYR A 166 6.69 18.11 4.54
C TYR A 166 6.16 19.24 3.62
N ARG A 167 6.84 20.39 3.57
CA ARG A 167 6.51 21.48 2.65
C ARG A 167 6.75 21.08 1.18
N ILE A 168 7.85 20.39 0.88
CA ILE A 168 8.10 19.79 -0.45
C ILE A 168 7.02 18.75 -0.80
N PHE A 169 6.65 17.89 0.15
CA PHE A 169 5.57 16.90 0.02
C PHE A 169 4.23 17.56 -0.34
N SER A 170 3.88 18.64 0.35
CA SER A 170 2.62 19.38 0.13
C SER A 170 2.53 20.09 -1.22
N VAL A 171 3.67 20.52 -1.78
CA VAL A 171 3.74 21.18 -3.09
C VAL A 171 3.64 20.16 -4.22
N LEU A 172 4.20 18.95 -4.03
CA LEU A 172 4.20 17.89 -5.05
C LEU A 172 2.90 17.06 -5.09
N LEU A 173 2.14 17.01 -3.99
CA LEU A 173 0.95 16.15 -3.84
C LEU A 173 -0.38 16.83 -4.17
N LYS A 174 -0.39 18.00 -4.81
CA LYS A 174 -1.63 18.66 -5.31
C LYS A 174 -2.33 17.92 -6.46
N SER A 175 -2.08 16.63 -6.67
CA SER A 175 -2.64 15.87 -7.78
C SER A 175 -3.73 14.89 -7.32
N THR A 176 -4.90 15.05 -7.96
CA THR A 176 -6.02 14.12 -8.08
C THR A 176 -5.63 12.63 -8.01
N VAL A 177 -6.49 11.80 -7.40
CA VAL A 177 -6.35 10.33 -7.41
C VAL A 177 -6.35 9.84 -8.87
N ILE A 178 -5.16 9.48 -9.39
CA ILE A 178 -4.98 8.94 -10.73
C ILE A 178 -4.91 7.42 -10.63
N CYS A 179 -6.00 6.74 -11.00
CA CYS A 179 -5.96 5.31 -11.29
C CYS A 179 -5.35 5.12 -12.69
N HIS A 180 -4.08 4.70 -12.77
CA HIS A 180 -3.50 4.30 -14.05
C HIS A 180 -3.84 2.83 -14.33
N THR A 181 -4.83 2.61 -15.19
CA THR A 181 -4.96 1.36 -15.94
C THR A 181 -4.48 1.62 -17.37
N SER A 182 -3.77 0.67 -17.96
CA SER A 182 -3.66 0.65 -19.42
C SER A 182 -5.04 0.28 -19.97
N ASN A 183 -5.66 1.24 -20.67
CA ASN A 183 -6.87 1.11 -21.51
C ASN A 183 -8.28 1.12 -20.87
N VAL A 184 -8.51 1.78 -19.73
CA VAL A 184 -9.90 2.11 -19.34
C VAL A 184 -10.06 3.59 -19.00
N SER A 185 -10.89 4.29 -19.77
CA SER A 185 -11.28 5.69 -19.55
C SER A 185 -11.74 5.90 -18.10
N SER A 186 -11.16 6.89 -17.44
CA SER A 186 -11.23 7.23 -16.02
C SER A 186 -12.63 7.50 -15.42
N ALA A 187 -13.70 7.49 -16.22
CA ALA A 187 -15.05 7.88 -15.78
C ALA A 187 -16.01 6.71 -15.46
N LYS A 188 -15.63 5.44 -15.67
CA LYS A 188 -16.56 4.30 -15.57
C LYS A 188 -16.25 3.29 -14.45
N CYS A 189 -15.46 3.65 -13.43
CA CYS A 189 -15.18 2.72 -12.33
C CYS A 189 -16.31 2.77 -11.26
N PRO A 190 -17.14 1.72 -11.10
CA PRO A 190 -18.30 1.74 -10.20
C PRO A 190 -17.92 1.85 -8.71
N PHE A 191 -16.67 1.52 -8.37
CA PHE A 191 -16.12 1.59 -7.01
C PHE A 191 -16.13 3.02 -6.44
N TYR A 192 -16.04 4.05 -7.30
CA TYR A 192 -16.04 5.46 -6.91
C TYR A 192 -17.38 5.92 -6.28
N ARG A 193 -18.52 5.45 -6.80
CA ARG A 193 -19.85 5.82 -6.27
C ARG A 193 -20.12 5.26 -4.88
N THR A 194 -19.54 4.11 -4.54
CA THR A 194 -19.80 3.45 -3.26
C THR A 194 -19.05 4.12 -2.12
N ILE A 195 -17.80 4.58 -2.36
CA ILE A 195 -17.00 5.29 -1.33
C ILE A 195 -17.51 6.72 -1.10
N GLN A 196 -17.96 7.42 -2.14
CA GLN A 196 -18.55 8.76 -1.96
C GLN A 196 -19.88 8.73 -1.20
N ARG A 197 -20.70 7.69 -1.41
CA ARG A 197 -21.99 7.56 -0.68
C ARG A 197 -21.82 7.28 0.81
N THR A 198 -20.76 6.60 1.21
CA THR A 198 -20.46 6.38 2.64
C THR A 198 -19.82 7.60 3.31
N SER A 199 -19.07 8.45 2.60
CA SER A 199 -18.50 9.68 3.17
C SER A 199 -19.47 10.86 3.22
N LEU A 200 -20.47 10.92 2.34
CA LEU A 200 -21.47 12.01 2.32
C LEU A 200 -22.61 11.85 3.34
N ASN A 201 -22.81 10.65 3.91
CA ASN A 201 -23.90 10.39 4.87
C ASN A 201 -23.47 10.47 6.35
N VAL A 202 -22.23 10.88 6.66
CA VAL A 202 -21.79 11.18 8.03
C VAL A 202 -21.70 12.69 8.18
N GLY A 203 -22.85 13.35 8.15
CA GLY A 203 -22.99 14.79 8.33
C GLY A 203 -24.19 15.12 9.20
N HIS A 204 -23.91 15.57 10.44
CA HIS A 204 -24.81 16.26 11.37
C HIS A 204 -25.95 15.44 12.02
N SER A 205 -25.65 14.77 13.14
CA SER A 205 -26.60 14.70 14.25
C SER A 205 -25.96 15.32 15.50
N ARG A 206 -26.59 16.38 16.03
CA ARG A 206 -26.20 17.04 17.28
C ARG A 206 -26.51 16.07 18.44
N ARG A 207 -25.52 15.72 19.26
CA ARG A 207 -25.74 14.97 20.51
C ARG A 207 -26.24 15.93 21.61
N PRO A 208 -27.28 15.60 22.40
CA PRO A 208 -27.66 16.34 23.59
C PRO A 208 -26.74 16.01 24.78
N PRO A 209 -26.70 16.84 25.85
CA PRO A 209 -25.72 16.70 26.92
C PRO A 209 -26.01 15.52 27.85
N PHE A 210 -24.95 14.82 28.26
CA PHE A 210 -24.98 13.70 29.20
C PHE A 210 -25.30 14.17 30.62
N ARG A 211 -26.32 13.55 31.24
CA ARG A 211 -26.67 13.71 32.66
C ARG A 211 -26.03 12.56 33.45
N HIS A 212 -25.31 12.89 34.52
CA HIS A 212 -24.67 11.92 35.41
C HIS A 212 -25.69 11.02 36.11
N GLN A 213 -25.44 9.70 36.13
CA GLN A 213 -26.00 8.79 37.13
C GLN A 213 -24.85 8.00 37.77
N LYS A 214 -24.81 8.10 39.11
CA LYS A 214 -23.87 7.46 40.01
C LYS A 214 -24.19 5.96 40.11
N PHE A 215 -23.16 5.12 40.12
CA PHE A 215 -23.26 3.75 40.61
C PHE A 215 -22.86 3.72 42.08
N THR A 216 -23.72 3.17 42.93
CA THR A 216 -23.42 2.81 44.32
C THR A 216 -22.92 1.36 44.34
N VAL A 217 -21.99 1.10 45.26
CA VAL A 217 -21.20 -0.12 45.49
C VAL A 217 -22.03 -1.39 45.59
#